data_AF-W7IG22-F1
#
_entry.id   AF-W7IG22-F1
#
_cell.length_a   1.000
_cell.length_b   1.000
_cell.length_c   1.000
_cell.angle_alpha   90.00
_cell.angle_beta   90.00
_cell.angle_gamma   90.00
#
_symmetry.space_group_name_H-M   'P 1'
#
loop_
_entity.id
_entity.type
_entity.pdbx_description
1 polymer ?
#
loop_
_entity_poly.entity_id
_entity_poly.type
_entity_poly.pdbx_seq_one_letter_code
_entity_poly.pdbx_strand_id
1 'polypeptide(L)'
;MPDFVNGLPLHALVVHGVVVLVPLAVLGAVVIALWPAARRRYGWLVVAVAAVGTAMVPVAAGSGEGLERKLPENPLIEEHAELGGTLIFFVLPLFLSILALMVVHTVAAKATAPSTPAPGAPGDAVTATRTAPAWTKVALVVTALLSIGFGVAAGVQVYRVGDAGSKAVWEGVEDQPSR
;
A
#
# COMPACT_ATOMS: atom_id res chain seq x y z
N MET A 1 15.05 16.21 -11.17
CA MET A 1 14.46 16.41 -9.83
C MET A 1 15.58 16.87 -8.90
N PRO A 2 15.34 17.67 -7.86
CA PRO A 2 16.41 18.11 -6.97
C PRO A 2 17.05 16.91 -6.26
N ASP A 3 18.38 16.81 -6.28
CA ASP A 3 19.11 15.66 -5.71
C ASP A 3 19.18 15.71 -4.16
N PHE A 4 18.95 16.88 -3.57
CA PHE A 4 19.05 17.14 -2.13
C PHE A 4 17.92 18.02 -1.62
N VAL A 5 17.44 17.75 -0.40
CA VAL A 5 16.51 18.62 0.34
C VAL A 5 17.09 18.80 1.75
N ASN A 6 17.31 20.05 2.15
CA ASN A 6 17.92 20.39 3.46
C ASN A 6 19.28 19.70 3.71
N GLY A 7 20.08 19.48 2.67
CA GLY A 7 21.41 18.85 2.78
C GLY A 7 21.41 17.32 2.91
N LEU A 8 20.24 16.67 2.94
CA LEU A 8 20.10 15.22 2.95
C LEU A 8 19.77 14.69 1.54
N PRO A 9 20.27 13.50 1.15
CA PRO A 9 19.90 12.86 -0.10
C PRO A 9 18.39 12.73 -0.18
N LEU A 10 17.76 13.30 -1.23
CA LEU A 10 16.30 13.21 -1.40
C LEU A 10 15.83 11.76 -1.33
N HIS A 11 16.63 10.85 -1.90
CA HIS A 11 16.40 9.42 -1.85
C HIS A 11 16.15 8.89 -0.43
N ALA A 12 16.99 9.25 0.55
CA ALA A 12 16.83 8.78 1.93
C ALA A 12 15.50 9.23 2.54
N LEU A 13 15.09 10.50 2.32
CA LEU A 13 13.81 11.02 2.83
C LEU A 13 12.61 10.33 2.19
N VAL A 14 12.65 10.10 0.87
CA VAL A 14 11.56 9.43 0.15
C VAL A 14 11.48 7.96 0.52
N VAL A 15 12.62 7.28 0.68
CA VAL A 15 12.69 5.89 1.14
C VAL A 15 12.05 5.75 2.52
N HIS A 16 12.33 6.64 3.48
CA HIS A 16 11.67 6.64 4.80
C HIS A 16 10.14 6.65 4.68
N GLY A 17 9.60 7.47 3.77
CA GLY A 17 8.17 7.46 3.47
C GLY A 17 7.67 6.10 2.99
N VAL A 18 8.37 5.49 2.04
CA VAL A 18 8.01 4.16 1.49
C VAL A 18 8.10 3.05 2.56
N VAL A 19 9.19 2.99 3.32
CA VAL A 19 9.40 1.94 4.34
C VAL A 19 8.46 2.06 5.53
N VAL A 20 7.81 3.20 5.74
CA VAL A 20 6.76 3.35 6.76
C VAL A 20 5.38 3.11 6.16
N LEU A 21 5.06 3.76 5.04
CA LEU A 21 3.71 3.74 4.47
C LEU A 21 3.34 2.38 3.89
N VAL A 22 4.26 1.67 3.23
CA VAL A 22 3.95 0.37 2.63
C VAL A 22 3.68 -0.69 3.71
N PRO A 23 4.52 -0.88 4.73
CA PRO A 23 4.18 -1.78 5.84
C PRO A 23 2.91 -1.36 6.58
N LEU A 24 2.67 -0.06 6.76
CA LEU A 24 1.42 0.43 7.35
C LEU A 24 0.20 0.08 6.48
N ALA A 25 0.32 0.17 5.15
CA ALA A 25 -0.72 -0.27 4.22
C ALA A 25 -0.96 -1.78 4.29
N VAL A 26 0.09 -2.60 4.43
CA VAL A 26 -0.02 -4.06 4.59
C VAL A 26 -0.77 -4.39 5.89
N LEU A 27 -0.37 -3.81 7.01
CA LEU A 27 -1.05 -4.00 8.30
C LEU A 27 -2.50 -3.49 8.23
N GLY A 28 -2.71 -2.32 7.64
CA GLY A 28 -4.02 -1.75 7.40
C GLY A 28 -4.91 -2.68 6.57
N ALA A 29 -4.36 -3.28 5.50
CA ALA A 29 -5.06 -4.23 4.64
C ALA A 29 -5.52 -5.45 5.43
N VAL A 30 -4.67 -6.03 6.28
CA VAL A 30 -5.02 -7.16 7.15
C VAL A 30 -6.13 -6.75 8.13
N VAL A 31 -5.99 -5.61 8.80
CA VAL A 31 -6.99 -5.12 9.75
C VAL A 31 -8.35 -4.93 9.09
N ILE A 32 -8.41 -4.25 7.94
CA ILE A 32 -9.69 -4.02 7.27
C ILE A 32 -10.23 -5.30 6.61
N ALA A 33 -9.38 -6.23 6.18
CA ALA A 33 -9.80 -7.51 5.62
C ALA A 33 -10.47 -8.39 6.68
N LEU A 34 -9.93 -8.43 7.90
CA LEU A 34 -10.40 -9.31 8.98
C LEU A 34 -11.44 -8.66 9.89
N TRP A 35 -11.44 -7.34 10.03
CA TRP A 35 -12.28 -6.63 11.01
C TRP A 35 -13.30 -5.67 10.34
N PRO A 36 -14.58 -6.06 10.21
CA PRO A 36 -15.61 -5.26 9.54
C PRO A 36 -15.86 -3.89 10.18
N ALA A 37 -15.75 -3.79 11.52
CA ALA A 37 -15.93 -2.51 12.22
C ALA A 37 -14.79 -1.54 11.92
N ALA A 38 -13.54 -2.02 11.91
CA ALA A 38 -12.39 -1.22 11.52
C ALA A 38 -12.47 -0.80 10.04
N ARG A 39 -12.88 -1.71 9.14
CA ARG A 39 -13.10 -1.40 7.71
C ARG A 39 -14.05 -0.21 7.51
N ARG A 40 -15.17 -0.18 8.23
CA ARG A 40 -16.17 0.91 8.16
C ARG A 40 -15.58 2.26 8.56
N ARG A 41 -14.71 2.30 9.58
CA ARG A 41 -14.20 3.54 10.16
C ARG A 41 -12.92 4.04 9.50
N TYR A 42 -11.98 3.12 9.23
CA TYR A 42 -10.61 3.43 8.83
C TYR A 42 -10.29 2.99 7.39
N GLY A 43 -11.20 2.33 6.68
CA GLY A 43 -10.91 1.77 5.36
C GLY A 43 -10.43 2.79 4.33
N TRP A 44 -11.01 3.98 4.29
CA TRP A 44 -10.57 5.06 3.40
C TRP A 44 -9.22 5.66 3.82
N LEU A 45 -8.89 5.64 5.11
CA LEU A 45 -7.56 6.03 5.57
C LEU A 45 -6.50 5.03 5.07
N VAL A 46 -6.79 3.74 5.12
CA VAL A 46 -5.89 2.69 4.60
C VAL A 46 -5.71 2.83 3.08
N VAL A 47 -6.79 3.13 2.33
CA VAL A 47 -6.70 3.45 0.89
C VAL A 47 -5.76 4.63 0.65
N ALA A 48 -5.89 5.71 1.42
CA ALA A 48 -5.04 6.89 1.27
C ALA A 48 -3.56 6.57 1.58
N VAL A 49 -3.29 5.83 2.66
CA VAL A 49 -1.93 5.37 3.01
C VAL A 49 -1.33 4.52 1.88
N ALA A 50 -2.09 3.56 1.35
CA ALA A 50 -1.66 2.70 0.24
C ALA A 50 -1.43 3.49 -1.06
N ALA A 51 -2.26 4.50 -1.34
CA ALA A 51 -2.13 5.37 -2.51
C ALA A 51 -0.86 6.22 -2.42
N VAL A 52 -0.63 6.88 -1.28
CA VAL A 52 0.56 7.70 -1.06
C VAL A 52 1.82 6.82 -1.08
N GLY A 53 1.80 5.67 -0.40
CA GLY A 53 2.91 4.71 -0.42
C GLY A 53 3.25 4.28 -1.85
N THR A 54 2.25 3.87 -2.64
CA THR A 54 2.41 3.49 -4.05
C THR A 54 2.99 4.64 -4.89
N ALA A 55 2.50 5.86 -4.71
CA ALA A 55 2.98 7.03 -5.45
C ALA A 55 4.43 7.42 -5.09
N MET A 56 4.87 7.15 -3.86
CA MET A 56 6.25 7.42 -3.43
C MET A 56 7.27 6.41 -3.99
N VAL A 57 6.86 5.18 -4.33
CA VAL A 57 7.78 4.16 -4.87
C VAL A 57 8.54 4.60 -6.13
N PRO A 58 7.90 5.10 -7.21
CA PRO A 58 8.65 5.53 -8.40
C PRO A 58 9.54 6.74 -8.11
N VAL A 59 9.17 7.59 -7.14
CA VAL A 59 10.01 8.72 -6.70
C VAL A 59 11.24 8.21 -5.94
N ALA A 60 11.08 7.18 -5.10
CA ALA A 60 12.19 6.53 -4.40
C ALA A 60 13.15 5.85 -5.39
N ALA A 61 12.63 5.08 -6.34
CA ALA A 61 13.42 4.39 -7.36
C ALA A 61 14.19 5.40 -8.23
N GLY A 62 13.52 6.39 -8.81
CA GLY A 62 14.18 7.37 -9.69
C GLY A 62 15.20 8.27 -8.96
N SER A 63 14.99 8.55 -7.67
CA SER A 63 16.01 9.26 -6.87
C SER A 63 17.20 8.36 -6.49
N GLY A 64 16.99 7.05 -6.37
CA GLY A 64 18.04 6.06 -6.12
C GLY A 64 18.94 5.87 -7.34
N GLU A 65 18.36 5.67 -8.52
CA GLU A 65 19.10 5.59 -9.81
C GLU A 65 19.93 6.86 -10.09
N GLY A 66 19.47 8.03 -9.63
CA GLY A 66 20.23 9.28 -9.72
C GLY A 66 21.46 9.33 -8.81
N LEU A 67 21.39 8.66 -7.66
CA LEU A 67 22.48 8.54 -6.69
C LEU A 67 23.48 7.46 -7.09
N GLU A 68 22.99 6.29 -7.50
CA GLU A 68 23.78 5.16 -7.97
C GLU A 68 24.77 5.56 -9.08
N ARG A 69 24.33 6.33 -10.07
CA ARG A 69 25.18 6.84 -11.17
C ARG A 69 26.34 7.73 -10.74
N LYS A 70 26.33 8.24 -9.50
CA LYS A 70 27.39 9.09 -8.93
C LYS A 70 28.32 8.30 -8.01
N LEU A 71 27.99 7.05 -7.71
CA LEU A 71 28.78 6.16 -6.86
C LEU A 71 29.65 5.25 -7.73
N PRO A 72 30.76 4.72 -7.19
CA PRO A 72 31.50 3.64 -7.84
C PRO A 72 30.60 2.42 -8.07
N GLU A 73 30.88 1.67 -9.13
CA GLU A 73 30.20 0.40 -9.42
C GLU A 73 30.31 -0.55 -8.21
N ASN A 74 29.15 -0.97 -7.69
CA ASN A 74 29.06 -1.86 -6.54
C ASN A 74 27.86 -2.80 -6.72
N PRO A 75 28.08 -4.13 -6.71
CA PRO A 75 27.02 -5.10 -6.98
C PRO A 75 25.90 -5.09 -5.93
N LEU A 76 26.20 -4.72 -4.67
CA LEU A 76 25.18 -4.64 -3.61
C LEU A 76 24.25 -3.43 -3.79
N ILE A 77 24.78 -2.32 -4.31
CA ILE A 77 23.98 -1.12 -4.62
C ILE A 77 23.06 -1.41 -5.82
N GLU A 78 23.59 -2.07 -6.85
CA GLU A 78 22.84 -2.45 -8.04
C GLU A 78 21.71 -3.44 -7.71
N GLU A 79 21.98 -4.44 -6.86
CA GLU A 79 20.94 -5.37 -6.37
C GLU A 79 19.82 -4.63 -5.62
N HIS A 80 20.18 -3.68 -4.74
CA HIS A 80 19.19 -2.86 -4.05
C HIS A 80 18.36 -2.01 -5.02
N ALA A 81 19.00 -1.39 -6.00
CA ALA A 81 18.35 -0.56 -7.01
C ALA A 81 17.37 -1.39 -7.88
N GLU A 82 17.78 -2.57 -8.35
CA GLU A 82 16.94 -3.48 -9.13
C GLU A 82 15.73 -3.94 -8.32
N LEU A 83 15.96 -4.43 -7.09
CA LEU A 83 14.87 -4.84 -6.20
C LEU A 83 13.92 -3.67 -5.89
N GLY A 84 14.46 -2.47 -5.66
CA GLY A 84 13.70 -1.25 -5.41
C GLY A 84 12.81 -0.87 -6.60
N GLY A 85 13.33 -0.98 -7.82
CA GLY A 85 12.58 -0.73 -9.06
C GLY A 85 11.40 -1.68 -9.25
N THR A 86 11.53 -2.95 -8.82
CA THR A 86 10.43 -3.93 -8.93
C THR A 86 9.32 -3.74 -7.90
N LEU A 87 9.54 -2.98 -6.81
CA LEU A 87 8.57 -2.84 -5.72
C LEU A 87 7.20 -2.32 -6.19
N ILE A 88 7.17 -1.48 -7.24
CA ILE A 88 5.93 -0.93 -7.80
C ILE A 88 4.95 -2.02 -8.24
N PHE A 89 5.46 -3.13 -8.78
CA PHE A 89 4.65 -4.25 -9.24
C PHE A 89 3.98 -5.02 -8.10
N PHE A 90 4.41 -4.82 -6.85
CA PHE A 90 3.81 -5.44 -5.66
C PHE A 90 2.87 -4.49 -4.93
N VAL A 91 3.26 -3.21 -4.78
CA VAL A 91 2.44 -2.24 -4.04
C VAL A 91 1.24 -1.75 -4.85
N LEU A 92 1.33 -1.71 -6.19
CA LEU A 92 0.23 -1.28 -7.04
C LEU A 92 -0.95 -2.27 -6.98
N PRO A 93 -0.77 -3.61 -7.16
CA PRO A 93 -1.85 -4.57 -6.94
C PRO A 93 -2.42 -4.53 -5.51
N LEU A 94 -1.56 -4.34 -4.49
CA LEU A 94 -2.01 -4.15 -3.12
C LEU A 94 -2.97 -2.96 -3.01
N PHE A 95 -2.56 -1.77 -3.49
CA PHE A 95 -3.40 -0.58 -3.48
C PHE A 95 -4.73 -0.80 -4.22
N LEU A 96 -4.68 -1.37 -5.44
CA LEU A 96 -5.89 -1.61 -6.24
C LEU A 96 -6.84 -2.58 -5.56
N SER A 97 -6.33 -3.63 -4.91
CA SER A 97 -7.17 -4.59 -4.16
C SER A 97 -7.84 -3.95 -2.94
N ILE A 98 -7.10 -3.11 -2.19
CA ILE A 98 -7.64 -2.37 -1.03
C ILE A 98 -8.73 -1.38 -1.49
N LEU A 99 -8.48 -0.66 -2.60
CA LEU A 99 -9.47 0.24 -3.20
C LEU A 99 -10.72 -0.52 -3.63
N ALA A 100 -10.55 -1.65 -4.32
CA ALA A 100 -11.67 -2.50 -4.74
C ALA A 100 -12.47 -3.00 -3.53
N LEU A 101 -11.80 -3.46 -2.47
CA LEU A 101 -12.45 -3.87 -1.21
C LEU A 101 -13.31 -2.74 -0.63
N MET A 102 -12.81 -1.51 -0.63
CA MET A 102 -13.54 -0.35 -0.11
C MET A 102 -14.68 0.10 -1.02
N VAL A 103 -14.52 0.04 -2.34
CA VAL A 103 -15.60 0.32 -3.29
C VAL A 103 -16.73 -0.70 -3.12
N VAL A 104 -16.42 -1.99 -3.10
CA VAL A 104 -17.45 -3.04 -2.88
C VAL A 104 -18.12 -2.86 -1.52
N HIS A 105 -17.36 -2.55 -0.47
CA HIS A 105 -17.90 -2.29 0.86
C HIS A 105 -18.89 -1.12 0.88
N THR A 106 -18.56 -0.01 0.24
CA THR A 106 -19.44 1.18 0.19
C THR A 106 -20.68 0.94 -0.67
N VAL A 107 -20.57 0.20 -1.78
CA VAL A 107 -21.73 -0.19 -2.60
C VAL A 107 -22.68 -1.11 -1.81
N ALA A 108 -22.15 -2.13 -1.13
CA ALA A 108 -22.96 -3.04 -0.32
C ALA A 108 -23.66 -2.33 0.86
N ALA A 109 -22.98 -1.38 1.51
CA ALA A 109 -23.55 -0.59 2.60
C ALA A 109 -24.67 0.34 2.12
N LYS A 110 -24.51 0.99 0.94
CA LYS A 110 -25.56 1.83 0.35
C LYS A 110 -26.80 1.03 -0.06
N ALA A 111 -26.61 -0.19 -0.57
CA ALA A 111 -27.73 -1.05 -1.02
C ALA A 111 -28.63 -1.52 0.14
N THR A 112 -28.10 -1.56 1.37
CA THR A 112 -28.80 -2.01 2.58
C THR A 112 -29.30 -0.86 3.45
N ALA A 113 -29.03 0.40 3.07
CA ALA A 113 -29.47 1.56 3.83
C ALA A 113 -31.01 1.70 3.81
N PRO A 114 -31.66 1.93 4.98
CA PRO A 114 -33.08 2.23 5.03
C PRO A 114 -33.40 3.46 4.16
N SER A 115 -34.44 3.36 3.35
CA SER A 115 -34.93 4.54 2.61
C SER A 115 -35.73 5.41 3.58
N THR A 116 -35.33 6.68 3.77
CA THR A 116 -36.13 7.64 4.51
C THR A 116 -37.48 7.77 3.81
N PRO A 117 -38.62 7.51 4.47
CA PRO A 117 -39.93 7.71 3.87
C PRO A 117 -40.07 9.16 3.41
N ALA A 118 -40.60 9.39 2.20
CA ALA A 118 -40.93 10.74 1.77
C ALA A 118 -41.95 11.36 2.75
N PRO A 119 -41.83 12.66 3.09
CA PRO A 119 -42.82 13.32 3.93
C PRO A 119 -44.22 13.20 3.29
N GLY A 120 -45.15 12.50 3.95
CA GLY A 120 -46.52 12.26 3.45
C GLY A 120 -46.78 10.90 2.80
N ALA A 121 -45.83 9.95 2.82
CA ALA A 121 -46.09 8.58 2.35
C ALA A 121 -47.11 7.84 3.26
N PRO A 122 -48.08 7.10 2.71
CA PRO A 122 -49.08 6.38 3.48
C PRO A 122 -48.45 5.37 4.45
N GLY A 123 -49.01 5.25 5.67
CA GLY A 123 -48.47 4.54 6.83
C GLY A 123 -48.24 3.03 6.68
N ASP A 124 -48.63 2.45 5.53
CA ASP A 124 -48.52 1.03 5.22
C ASP A 124 -47.33 0.70 4.32
N ALA A 125 -46.42 1.65 4.07
CA ALA A 125 -45.13 1.40 3.45
C ALA A 125 -44.24 0.59 4.40
N VAL A 126 -44.58 -0.71 4.55
CA VAL A 126 -43.74 -1.75 5.12
C VAL A 126 -42.34 -1.49 4.61
N THR A 127 -41.41 -1.23 5.54
CA THR A 127 -40.01 -0.98 5.23
C THR A 127 -39.47 -2.21 4.52
N ALA A 128 -39.51 -2.21 3.17
CA ALA A 128 -39.00 -3.31 2.39
C ALA A 128 -37.49 -3.38 2.65
N THR A 129 -37.07 -4.35 3.44
CA THR A 129 -35.68 -4.58 3.79
C THR A 129 -34.91 -4.89 2.51
N ARG A 130 -34.21 -3.90 1.94
CA ARG A 130 -33.35 -4.15 0.78
C ARG A 130 -32.18 -5.01 1.21
N THR A 131 -32.10 -6.20 0.64
CA THR A 131 -30.93 -7.07 0.81
C THR A 131 -29.88 -6.72 -0.24
N ALA A 132 -28.61 -6.62 0.17
CA ALA A 132 -27.51 -6.47 -0.79
C ALA A 132 -27.48 -7.67 -1.77
N PRO A 133 -27.11 -7.46 -3.05
CA PRO A 133 -26.98 -8.54 -4.02
C PRO A 133 -25.96 -9.60 -3.57
N ALA A 134 -26.23 -10.89 -3.84
CA ALA A 134 -25.37 -11.99 -3.43
C ALA A 134 -23.91 -11.87 -3.95
N TRP A 135 -23.72 -11.29 -5.14
CA TRP A 135 -22.39 -11.06 -5.73
C TRP A 135 -21.51 -10.16 -4.87
N THR A 136 -22.09 -9.24 -4.09
CA THR A 136 -21.31 -8.33 -3.23
C THR A 136 -20.60 -9.07 -2.10
N LYS A 137 -21.22 -10.12 -1.54
CA LYS A 137 -20.57 -10.96 -0.51
C LYS A 137 -19.37 -11.70 -1.08
N VAL A 138 -19.54 -12.29 -2.27
CA VAL A 138 -18.45 -12.99 -2.98
C VAL A 138 -17.33 -12.01 -3.31
N ALA A 139 -17.66 -10.85 -3.89
CA ALA A 139 -16.68 -9.81 -4.22
C ALA A 139 -15.92 -9.30 -2.99
N LEU A 140 -16.57 -9.14 -1.83
CA LEU A 140 -15.92 -8.76 -0.58
C LEU A 140 -14.91 -9.82 -0.11
N VAL A 141 -15.26 -11.10 -0.18
CA VAL A 141 -14.35 -12.18 0.21
C VAL A 141 -13.16 -12.23 -0.74
N VAL A 142 -13.41 -12.20 -2.05
CA VAL A 142 -12.36 -12.24 -3.08
C VAL A 142 -11.41 -11.06 -2.92
N THR A 143 -11.92 -9.83 -2.83
CA THR A 143 -11.07 -8.63 -2.67
C THR A 143 -10.30 -8.64 -1.34
N ALA A 144 -10.88 -9.13 -0.26
CA ALA A 144 -10.17 -9.29 1.01
C ALA A 144 -9.02 -10.30 0.93
N LEU A 145 -9.24 -11.45 0.29
CA LEU A 145 -8.19 -12.46 0.08
C LEU A 145 -7.07 -11.92 -0.82
N LEU A 146 -7.42 -11.20 -1.89
CA LEU A 146 -6.45 -10.54 -2.76
C LEU A 146 -5.63 -9.49 -2.00
N SER A 147 -6.26 -8.66 -1.16
CA SER A 147 -5.54 -7.68 -0.34
C SER A 147 -4.58 -8.32 0.65
N ILE A 148 -4.94 -9.46 1.24
CA ILE A 148 -4.04 -10.21 2.12
C ILE A 148 -2.88 -10.79 1.30
N GLY A 149 -3.16 -11.46 0.18
CA GLY A 149 -2.14 -12.08 -0.67
C GLY A 149 -1.13 -11.07 -1.23
N PHE A 150 -1.62 -9.98 -1.82
CA PHE A 150 -0.76 -8.89 -2.28
C PHE A 150 -0.07 -8.16 -1.12
N GLY A 151 -0.69 -8.09 0.05
CA GLY A 151 -0.09 -7.51 1.24
C GLY A 151 1.13 -8.30 1.71
N VAL A 152 1.02 -9.63 1.75
CA VAL A 152 2.15 -10.53 2.05
C VAL A 152 3.26 -10.38 1.00
N ALA A 153 2.91 -10.40 -0.28
CA ALA A 153 3.89 -10.27 -1.36
C ALA A 153 4.64 -8.92 -1.29
N ALA A 154 3.91 -7.82 -1.07
CA ALA A 154 4.51 -6.50 -0.89
C ALA A 154 5.38 -6.42 0.37
N GLY A 155 4.92 -6.98 1.49
CA GLY A 155 5.71 -7.03 2.73
C GLY A 155 7.04 -7.77 2.56
N VAL A 156 7.01 -8.93 1.89
CA VAL A 156 8.22 -9.69 1.56
C VAL A 156 9.14 -8.89 0.64
N GLN A 157 8.61 -8.23 -0.39
CA GLN A 157 9.45 -7.44 -1.29
C GLN A 157 10.08 -6.23 -0.59
N VAL A 158 9.34 -5.53 0.27
CA VAL A 158 9.90 -4.44 1.10
C VAL A 158 11.03 -4.95 1.99
N TYR A 159 10.85 -6.11 2.61
CA TYR A 159 11.91 -6.74 3.40
C TYR A 159 13.15 -7.03 2.56
N ARG A 160 13.00 -7.62 1.35
CA ARG A 160 14.13 -7.93 0.45
C ARG A 160 14.88 -6.67 0.02
N VAL A 161 14.15 -5.62 -0.35
CA VAL A 161 14.73 -4.31 -0.71
C VAL A 161 15.51 -3.73 0.48
N GLY A 162 14.94 -3.82 1.69
CA GLY A 162 15.57 -3.33 2.91
C GLY A 162 16.82 -4.12 3.31
N ASP A 163 16.79 -5.45 3.19
CA ASP A 163 17.94 -6.34 3.44
C ASP A 163 19.10 -6.00 2.49
N ALA A 164 18.83 -5.93 1.18
CA ALA A 164 19.83 -5.54 0.18
C ALA A 164 20.41 -4.14 0.46
N GLY A 165 19.56 -3.18 0.83
CA GLY A 165 20.01 -1.84 1.21
C GLY A 165 20.90 -1.82 2.46
N SER A 166 20.60 -2.68 3.45
CA SER A 166 21.43 -2.81 4.64
C SER A 166 22.80 -3.41 4.32
N LYS A 167 22.86 -4.44 3.48
CA LYS A 167 24.11 -5.06 3.03
C LYS A 167 24.99 -4.08 2.26
N ALA A 168 24.38 -3.30 1.36
CA ALA A 168 25.09 -2.26 0.61
C ALA A 168 25.78 -1.23 1.52
N VAL A 169 25.21 -0.95 2.70
CA VAL A 169 25.78 -0.01 3.68
C VAL A 169 26.82 -0.66 4.58
N TRP A 170 26.56 -1.88 5.08
CA TRP A 170 27.35 -2.49 6.15
C TRP A 170 28.41 -3.47 5.67
N GLU A 171 28.13 -4.28 4.65
CA GLU A 171 29.07 -5.29 4.13
C GLU A 171 30.07 -4.67 3.13
N GLY A 172 29.71 -3.54 2.49
CA GLY A 172 30.62 -2.79 1.62
C GLY A 172 31.81 -2.11 2.33
N VAL A 173 31.87 -2.15 3.67
CA VAL A 173 32.91 -1.52 4.50
C VAL A 173 33.91 -2.54 5.06
N GLU A 174 33.52 -3.81 5.20
CA GLU A 174 34.35 -4.85 5.83
C GLU A 174 35.54 -5.30 4.96
N ASP A 175 35.48 -5.11 3.64
CA ASP A 175 36.58 -5.39 2.71
C ASP A 175 37.60 -4.23 2.59
N GLN A 176 37.44 -3.12 3.32
CA GLN A 176 38.45 -2.07 3.36
C GLN A 176 39.52 -2.41 4.41
N PRO A 177 40.82 -2.44 4.04
CA PRO A 177 41.88 -2.70 5.00
C PRO A 177 41.80 -1.65 6.12
N SER A 178 41.75 -2.11 7.37
CA SER A 178 41.77 -1.26 8.55
C SER A 178 42.93 -0.27 8.46
N ARG A 179 42.61 1.04 8.41
CA ARG A 179 43.61 2.11 8.47
C ARG A 179 44.11 2.32 9.89
#